data_AF-A0A9W6I6Y3-F1
#
_entry.id   AF-A0A9W6I6Y3-F1
#
_cell.length_a   1.000
_cell.length_b   1.000
_cell.length_c   1.000
_cell.angle_alpha   90.00
_cell.angle_beta   90.00
_cell.angle_gamma   90.00
#
_symmetry.space_group_name_H-M   'P 1'
#
loop_
_entity.id
_entity.type
_entity.pdbx_description
1 polymer ?
#
loop_
_entity_poly.entity_id
_entity_poly.type
_entity_poly.pdbx_seq_one_letter_code
_entity_poly.pdbx_strand_id
1 'polypeptide(L)' 'MPAGEAEVTEEQRAELAQVREARLEALETLDKHPFWAEQQDRHEAWMALRTAVKA' A
#
# COMPACT_ATOMS: atom_id res chain seq x y z
N MET A 1 2.87 -30.61 10.74
CA MET A 1 3.43 -29.51 11.56
C MET A 1 2.57 -28.29 11.28
N PRO A 2 1.72 -27.81 12.22
CA PRO A 2 1.06 -26.53 12.01
C PRO A 2 2.15 -25.46 11.93
N ALA A 3 2.05 -24.55 10.95
CA ALA A 3 3.01 -23.47 10.76
C ALA A 3 3.07 -22.67 12.06
N GLY A 4 4.25 -22.64 12.68
CA GLY A 4 4.48 -21.93 13.94
C GLY A 4 4.09 -20.47 13.76
N GLU A 5 3.18 -20.02 14.63
CA GLU A 5 3.03 -18.61 14.94
C GLU A 5 4.41 -18.13 15.40
N ALA A 6 5.16 -17.47 14.52
CA ALA A 6 6.35 -16.77 14.93
C ALA A 6 5.90 -15.73 15.96
N GLU A 7 6.36 -15.86 17.22
CA GLU A 7 6.06 -14.89 18.26
C GLU A 7 6.62 -13.52 17.82
N VAL A 8 5.73 -12.69 17.25
CA VAL A 8 6.10 -11.35 16.82
C VAL A 8 6.41 -10.55 18.06
N THR A 9 7.68 -10.16 18.22
CA THR A 9 8.12 -9.38 19.37
C THR A 9 7.38 -8.03 19.42
N GLU A 10 7.29 -7.42 20.59
CA GLU A 10 6.66 -6.10 20.73
C GLU A 10 7.35 -5.06 19.82
N GLU A 11 8.67 -5.17 19.65
CA GLU A 11 9.47 -4.33 18.76
C GLU A 11 9.09 -4.54 17.29
N GLN A 12 8.93 -5.79 16.84
CA GLN A 12 8.47 -6.10 15.48
C GLN A 12 7.02 -5.65 15.24
N ARG A 13 6.16 -5.72 16.26
CA ARG A 13 4.79 -5.18 16.18
C ARG A 13 4.80 -3.65 16.06
N ALA A 14 5.67 -2.96 16.79
CA ALA A 14 5.84 -1.52 16.69
C ALA A 14 6.38 -1.10 15.31
N GLU A 15 7.38 -1.81 14.78
CA GLU A 15 7.90 -1.59 13.43
C GLU A 15 6.83 -1.81 12.36
N LEU A 16 6.06 -2.91 12.44
CA LEU A 16 4.95 -3.17 11.53
C LEU A 16 3.86 -2.10 11.61
N ALA A 17 3.58 -1.57 12.81
CA ALA A 17 2.62 -0.49 12.99
C ALA A 17 3.09 0.80 12.29
N GLN A 18 4.37 1.17 12.46
CA GLN A 18 4.95 2.34 11.79
C GLN A 18 4.97 2.18 10.27
N VAL A 19 5.39 1.01 9.76
CA VAL A 19 5.37 0.72 8.32
C VAL A 19 3.95 0.76 7.76
N ARG A 20 2.96 0.27 8.54
CA ARG A 20 1.55 0.33 8.16
C ARG A 20 1.05 1.78 8.11
N GLU A 21 1.39 2.60 9.08
CA GLU A 21 0.98 4.00 9.14
C GLU A 21 1.57 4.80 7.98
N ALA A 22 2.88 4.67 7.73
CA ALA A 22 3.54 5.30 6.59
C ALA A 22 2.93 4.84 5.25
N ARG A 23 2.56 3.56 5.13
CA ARG A 23 1.85 3.05 3.94
C ARG A 23 0.47 3.69 3.78
N LEU A 24 -0.28 3.85 4.86
CA LEU A 24 -1.60 4.48 4.80
C LEU A 24 -1.51 5.95 4.39
N GLU A 25 -0.56 6.69 4.95
CA GLU A 25 -0.31 8.09 4.58
C GLU A 25 0.10 8.23 3.11
N ALA A 26 0.97 7.33 2.61
CA ALA A 26 1.36 7.30 1.21
C ALA A 26 0.17 6.99 0.29
N LEU A 27 -0.72 6.08 0.69
CA LEU A 27 -1.94 5.77 -0.06
C LEU A 27 -2.93 6.94 -0.07
N GLU A 28 -3.08 7.64 1.06
CA GLU A 28 -3.94 8.84 1.15
C GLU A 28 -3.39 9.98 0.30
N THR A 29 -2.07 10.19 0.31
CA THR A 29 -1.40 11.19 -0.53
C THR A 29 -1.58 10.87 -2.01
N LEU A 30 -1.37 9.60 -2.39
CA LEU A 30 -1.63 9.15 -3.75
C LEU A 30 -3.11 9.35 -4.10
N ASP A 31 -4.03 9.06 -3.18
CA ASP A 31 -5.47 9.17 -3.42
C ASP A 31 -5.92 10.60 -3.72
N LYS A 32 -5.36 11.56 -3.01
CA LYS A 32 -5.62 13.00 -3.17
C LYS A 32 -4.79 13.65 -4.28
N HIS A 33 -3.93 12.90 -4.96
CA HIS A 33 -3.02 13.47 -5.95
C HIS A 33 -3.78 14.09 -7.14
N PRO A 34 -3.45 15.31 -7.59
CA PRO A 34 -4.16 16.02 -8.65
C PRO A 34 -4.28 15.26 -9.98
N PHE A 35 -3.33 14.38 -10.27
CA PHE A 35 -3.37 13.47 -11.42
C PHE A 35 -4.73 12.77 -11.57
N TRP A 36 -5.37 12.36 -10.47
CA TRP A 36 -6.65 11.66 -10.53
C TRP A 36 -7.84 12.54 -10.87
N ALA A 37 -7.75 13.87 -10.66
CA ALA A 37 -8.84 14.79 -10.97
C ALA A 37 -9.08 14.91 -12.48
N GLU A 38 -8.04 14.64 -13.28
CA GLU A 38 -8.09 14.69 -14.75
C GLU A 38 -8.43 13.31 -15.36
N GLN A 39 -8.42 12.24 -14.57
CA GLN A 39 -8.70 10.89 -15.05
C GLN A 39 -10.19 10.56 -15.01
N GLN A 40 -10.73 10.24 -16.18
CA GLN A 40 -12.14 9.84 -16.34
C GLN A 40 -12.42 8.48 -15.70
N ASP A 41 -11.47 7.54 -15.83
CA ASP A 41 -11.53 6.23 -15.16
C ASP A 41 -10.27 5.99 -14.33
N ARG A 42 -10.42 6.26 -13.03
CA ARG A 42 -9.36 6.07 -12.04
C ARG A 42 -8.96 4.60 -11.87
N HIS A 43 -9.91 3.66 -12.03
CA HIS A 43 -9.63 2.25 -11.90
C HIS A 43 -8.79 1.74 -13.07
N GLU A 44 -9.16 2.11 -14.29
CA GLU A 44 -8.42 1.75 -15.51
C GLU A 44 -6.99 2.31 -15.48
N ALA A 45 -6.81 3.58 -15.13
CA ALA A 45 -5.49 4.20 -14.98
C ALA A 45 -4.63 3.49 -13.92
N TRP A 46 -5.22 3.07 -12.79
CA TRP A 46 -4.51 2.28 -11.77
C TRP A 46 -4.11 0.90 -12.28
N MET A 47 -4.99 0.21 -13.03
CA MET A 47 -4.70 -1.09 -13.63
C MET A 47 -3.60 -1.01 -14.69
N ALA A 48 -3.58 0.04 -15.50
CA ALA A 48 -2.51 0.30 -16.47
C ALA A 48 -1.16 0.49 -15.76
N LEU A 49 -1.12 1.30 -14.69
CA LEU A 49 0.08 1.54 -13.90
C LEU A 49 0.60 0.24 -13.26
N ARG A 50 -0.30 -0.57 -12.70
CA ARG A 50 0.05 -1.88 -12.12
C ARG A 50 0.58 -2.88 -13.16
N THR A 51 0.08 -2.81 -14.39
CA THR A 51 0.57 -3.63 -15.51
C THR A 51 1.96 -3.18 -15.94
N ALA A 52 2.19 -1.87 -16.05
CA ALA A 52 3.49 -1.30 -16.43
C ALA A 52 4.62 -1.60 -15.44
N VAL A 53 4.33 -1.65 -14.13
CA VAL A 53 5.32 -1.99 -13.09
C VAL A 53 5.68 -3.48 -13.07
N LYS A 54 4.82 -4.34 -13.63
CA LYS A 54 5.05 -5.78 -13.71
C LYS A 54 5.79 -6.23 -14.98
N ALA A 55 5.86 -5.37 -15.99
CA ALA A 55 6.55 -5.61 -17.26
C ALA A 55 8.03 -5.20 -17.15
#